data_AF-A0A6A0ASA8-F1
#
_entry.id   AF-A0A6A0ASA8-F1
#
_cell.length_a   1.000
_cell.length_b   1.000
_cell.length_c   1.000
_cell.angle_alpha   90.00
_cell.angle_beta   90.00
_cell.angle_gamma   90.00
#
_symmetry.space_group_name_H-M   'P 1'
#
loop_
_entity.id
_entity.type
_entity.pdbx_description
1 polymer ?
#
loop_
_entity_poly.entity_id
_entity_poly.type
_entity_poly.pdbx_seq_one_letter_code
_entity_poly.pdbx_strand_id
1 'polypeptide(L)'
;MTARTDEDTLGYEQARDELIDVVRRLEAGGTTLEESLALWERGEELARVCRRWLDGARARLDAALAERDKPGAREASSAAGPAADDGDGGARTDIGRDEV
;
A
#
# COMPACT_ATOMS: atom_id res chain seq x y z
N MET A 1 3.77 15.60 -0.30
CA MET A 1 2.65 15.83 -1.25
C MET A 1 1.86 14.53 -1.28
N THR A 2 0.75 14.32 -0.56
CA THR A 2 -0.38 15.20 -0.28
C THR A 2 -1.11 14.80 1.02
N ALA A 3 -0.99 15.60 2.07
CA ALA A 3 -1.97 15.66 3.15
C ALA A 3 -2.95 16.78 2.80
N ARG A 4 -3.96 16.48 1.99
CA ARG A 4 -4.99 17.44 1.60
C ARG A 4 -6.34 16.74 1.64
N THR A 5 -6.95 16.79 2.81
CA THR A 5 -8.40 16.88 3.07
C THR A 5 -8.54 17.09 4.58
N ASP A 6 -8.71 18.32 5.08
CA ASP A 6 -9.93 19.14 5.14
C ASP A 6 -10.43 19.20 6.60
N GLU A 7 -10.72 20.42 7.04
CA GLU A 7 -10.71 20.94 8.40
C GLU A 7 -11.89 20.54 9.33
N ASP A 8 -12.46 19.34 9.22
CA ASP A 8 -13.62 18.95 10.07
C ASP A 8 -13.60 17.50 10.57
N THR A 9 -12.55 16.74 10.27
CA THR A 9 -12.45 15.32 10.68
C THR A 9 -11.16 15.11 11.45
N LEU A 10 -11.25 14.65 12.71
CA LEU A 10 -10.07 14.29 13.50
C LEU A 10 -9.14 13.36 12.70
N GLY A 11 -7.85 13.72 12.62
CA GLY A 11 -6.83 12.86 12.05
C GLY A 11 -6.65 11.57 12.88
N TYR A 12 -6.15 10.51 12.27
CA TYR A 12 -5.98 9.21 12.94
C TYR A 12 -5.16 9.31 14.24
N GLU A 13 -4.01 9.99 14.22
CA GLU A 13 -3.13 10.10 15.39
C GLU A 13 -3.81 10.89 16.52
N GLN A 14 -4.45 12.00 16.17
CA GLN A 14 -5.24 12.79 17.13
C GLN A 14 -6.37 11.94 17.75
N ALA A 15 -7.09 11.16 16.94
CA ALA A 15 -8.20 10.34 17.43
C ALA A 15 -7.73 9.21 18.33
N ARG A 16 -6.58 8.61 17.99
CA ARG A 16 -5.93 7.59 18.81
C ARG A 16 -5.46 8.17 20.13
N ASP A 17 -4.82 9.33 20.13
CA ASP A 17 -4.26 9.95 21.32
C ASP A 17 -5.39 10.37 22.27
N GLU A 18 -6.48 10.95 21.76
CA GLU A 18 -7.68 11.24 22.55
C GLU A 18 -8.33 9.96 23.12
N LEU A 19 -8.38 8.88 22.33
CA LEU A 19 -8.92 7.59 22.79
C LEU A 19 -8.08 7.01 23.93
N ILE A 20 -6.75 7.13 23.86
CA ILE A 20 -5.84 6.71 24.94
C ILE A 20 -6.14 7.49 26.22
N ASP A 21 -6.38 8.80 26.13
CA ASP A 21 -6.69 9.61 27.29
C ASP A 21 -8.07 9.29 27.88
N VAL A 22 -9.08 9.00 27.05
CA VAL A 22 -10.38 8.49 27.51
C VAL A 22 -10.23 7.18 28.27
N VAL A 23 -9.48 6.21 27.73
CA VAL A 23 -9.24 4.92 28.40
C VAL A 23 -8.51 5.12 29.72
N ARG A 24 -7.48 5.96 29.75
CA ARG A 24 -6.76 6.29 31.00
C ARG A 24 -7.68 6.85 32.08
N ARG A 25 -8.62 7.73 31.70
CA ARG A 25 -9.59 8.30 32.65
C ARG A 25 -10.58 7.26 33.16
N LEU A 26 -11.06 6.37 32.29
CA LEU A 26 -11.92 5.25 32.68
C LEU A 26 -11.19 4.29 33.64
N GLU A 27 -9.92 3.97 33.36
CA GLU A 27 -9.09 3.08 34.18
C GLU A 27 -8.72 3.69 35.54
N ALA A 28 -8.50 5.01 35.60
CA ALA A 28 -8.23 5.71 36.85
C ALA A 28 -9.43 5.66 37.81
N GLY A 29 -10.65 5.56 37.26
CA GLY A 29 -11.88 5.59 38.04
C GLY A 29 -12.08 6.93 38.76
N GLY A 30 -12.88 6.93 39.82
CA GLY A 30 -13.16 8.14 40.61
C GLY A 30 -14.11 9.14 39.95
N THR A 31 -14.68 8.78 38.80
CA THR A 31 -15.73 9.53 38.09
C THR A 31 -17.11 9.05 38.50
N THR A 32 -18.13 9.89 38.31
CA THR A 32 -19.53 9.47 38.48
C THR A 32 -19.93 8.47 37.40
N LEU A 33 -21.10 7.83 37.56
CA LEU A 33 -21.63 6.92 36.54
C LEU A 33 -21.89 7.67 35.23
N GLU A 34 -22.50 8.85 35.31
CA GLU A 34 -22.81 9.69 34.14
C GLU A 34 -21.53 10.11 33.40
N GLU A 35 -20.48 10.49 34.13
CA GLU A 35 -19.18 10.82 33.53
C GLU A 35 -18.52 9.60 32.88
N SER A 36 -18.63 8.42 33.52
CA SER A 36 -18.09 7.17 32.99
C SER A 36 -18.79 6.74 31.70
N LEU A 37 -20.11 6.94 31.63
CA LEU A 37 -20.88 6.69 30.41
C LEU A 37 -20.51 7.67 29.29
N ALA A 38 -20.38 8.96 29.60
CA ALA A 38 -19.96 9.97 28.61
C ALA A 38 -18.56 9.68 28.05
N LEU A 39 -17.61 9.27 28.91
CA LEU A 39 -16.28 8.83 28.49
C LEU A 39 -16.34 7.60 27.58
N TRP A 40 -17.16 6.61 27.93
CA TRP A 40 -17.35 5.42 27.12
C TRP A 40 -17.92 5.75 25.72
N GLU A 41 -18.98 6.57 25.64
CA GLU A 41 -19.58 6.98 24.37
C GLU A 41 -18.59 7.72 23.47
N ARG A 42 -17.78 8.61 24.08
CA ARG A 42 -16.70 9.30 23.36
C ARG A 42 -15.64 8.32 22.86
N GLY A 43 -15.26 7.35 23.68
CA GLY A 43 -14.34 6.27 23.29
C GLY A 43 -14.84 5.48 22.08
N GLU A 44 -16.14 5.14 22.05
CA GLU A 44 -16.77 4.44 20.93
C GLU A 44 -16.80 5.28 19.64
N GLU A 45 -17.01 6.59 19.76
CA GLU A 45 -16.91 7.51 18.62
C GLU A 45 -15.49 7.55 18.05
N LEU A 46 -14.48 7.73 18.92
CA LEU A 46 -13.07 7.77 18.53
C LEU A 46 -12.61 6.45 17.91
N ALA A 47 -13.02 5.31 18.47
CA ALA A 47 -12.74 3.99 17.91
C ALA A 47 -13.33 3.83 16.50
N ARG A 48 -14.54 4.35 16.26
CA ARG A 48 -15.15 4.37 14.91
C ARG A 48 -14.36 5.25 13.94
N VAL A 49 -13.88 6.42 14.37
CA VAL A 49 -13.01 7.29 13.55
C VAL A 49 -11.73 6.55 13.17
N CYS A 50 -11.02 5.98 14.15
CA CYS A 50 -9.79 5.22 13.92
C CYS A 50 -9.99 4.07 12.93
N ARG A 51 -11.09 3.32 13.06
CA ARG A 51 -11.41 2.21 12.16
C ARG A 51 -11.60 2.68 10.71
N ARG A 52 -12.34 3.76 10.49
CA ARG A 52 -12.55 4.32 9.14
C ARG A 52 -11.23 4.68 8.45
N TRP A 53 -10.29 5.26 9.20
CA TRP A 53 -8.96 5.58 8.68
C TRP A 53 -8.17 4.34 8.28
N LEU A 54 -8.17 3.30 9.13
CA LEU A 54 -7.46 2.05 8.87
C LEU A 54 -8.07 1.27 7.70
N ASP A 55 -9.40 1.19 7.63
CA ASP A 55 -10.12 0.54 6.54
C ASP A 55 -9.84 1.23 5.20
N GLY A 56 -9.85 2.57 5.18
CA GLY A 56 -9.51 3.35 4.01
C GLY A 56 -8.05 3.21 3.58
N ALA A 57 -7.12 3.06 4.52
CA ALA A 57 -5.73 2.74 4.21
C ALA A 57 -5.59 1.33 3.63
N ARG A 58 -6.32 0.36 4.19
CA ARG A 58 -6.31 -1.02 3.72
C ARG A 58 -6.86 -1.15 2.29
N ALA A 59 -7.99 -0.51 2.01
CA ALA A 59 -8.59 -0.52 0.68
C ALA A 59 -7.65 0.05 -0.39
N ARG A 60 -6.91 1.12 -0.07
CA ARG A 60 -5.89 1.70 -0.99
C ARG A 60 -4.74 0.74 -1.26
N LEU A 61 -4.28 0.01 -0.25
CA LEU A 61 -3.25 -1.01 -0.41
C LEU A 61 -3.75 -2.17 -1.28
N ASP A 62 -4.95 -2.67 -1.00
CA ASP A 62 -5.55 -3.78 -1.76
C ASP A 62 -5.74 -3.40 -3.23
N ALA A 63 -6.19 -2.18 -3.53
CA ALA A 63 -6.30 -1.68 -4.90
C ALA A 63 -4.94 -1.61 -5.60
N ALA A 64 -3.90 -1.09 -4.93
CA ALA A 64 -2.56 -1.00 -5.51
C ALA A 64 -1.95 -2.38 -5.80
N LEU A 65 -2.22 -3.37 -4.94
CA LEU A 65 -1.78 -4.76 -5.16
C LEU A 65 -2.53 -5.40 -6.35
N ALA A 66 -3.84 -5.20 -6.44
CA ALA A 66 -4.65 -5.73 -7.54
C ALA A 66 -4.22 -5.17 -8.91
N GLU A 67 -3.89 -3.88 -9.00
CA GLU A 67 -3.36 -3.29 -10.24
C GLU A 67 -2.02 -3.91 -10.66
N ARG A 68 -1.16 -4.26 -9.70
CA ARG A 68 0.14 -4.90 -9.97
C ARG A 68 0.01 -6.36 -10.44
N ASP A 69 -1.05 -7.04 -10.02
CA ASP A 69 -1.30 -8.45 -10.32
C ASP A 69 -2.12 -8.66 -11.60
N LYS A 70 -2.56 -7.58 -12.28
CA LYS A 70 -3.24 -7.69 -13.59
C LYS A 70 -2.31 -8.32 -14.65
N PRO A 71 -2.69 -9.48 -15.24
CA PRO A 71 -1.98 -10.10 -16.35
C PRO A 71 -2.16 -9.20 -17.58
N GLY A 72 -1.06 -8.60 -18.04
CA GLY A 72 -1.03 -7.58 -19.09
C GLY A 72 -0.05 -6.45 -18.79
N ALA A 73 0.12 -6.08 -17.51
CA ALA A 73 1.16 -5.13 -17.09
C ALA A 73 2.56 -5.77 -17.06
N ARG A 74 2.63 -7.10 -16.83
CA ARG A 74 3.88 -7.85 -16.72
C ARG A 74 4.46 -8.28 -18.08
N GLU A 75 3.62 -8.41 -19.10
CA GLU A 75 4.04 -8.82 -20.45
C GLU A 75 4.64 -7.65 -21.25
N ALA A 76 4.16 -6.41 -21.03
CA ALA A 76 4.68 -5.22 -21.69
C ALA A 76 6.12 -4.85 -21.27
N SER A 77 6.57 -5.26 -20.08
CA SER A 77 7.95 -5.00 -19.60
C SER A 77 8.96 -6.04 -20.09
N SER A 78 8.50 -7.21 -20.57
CA SER A 78 9.37 -8.31 -21.02
C SER A 78 9.56 -8.37 -22.54
N ALA A 79 8.85 -7.55 -23.32
CA ALA A 79 8.85 -7.62 -24.79
C ALA A 79 9.93 -6.75 -25.47
N ALA A 80 10.83 -6.10 -24.73
CA ALA A 80 11.98 -5.39 -25.28
C ALA A 80 13.28 -6.21 -25.12
N GLY A 81 13.31 -7.40 -25.72
CA GLY A 81 14.56 -8.12 -26.00
C GLY A 81 15.03 -7.76 -27.42
N PRO A 82 16.32 -7.40 -27.63
CA PRO A 82 16.79 -6.99 -28.95
C PRO A 82 16.68 -8.16 -29.93
N ALA A 83 16.08 -7.92 -31.08
CA ALA A 83 16.08 -8.83 -32.21
C ALA A 83 17.54 -9.10 -32.61
N ALA A 84 18.01 -10.32 -32.40
CA ALA A 84 19.23 -10.81 -33.02
C ALA A 84 18.92 -11.05 -34.50
N ASP A 85 19.24 -10.06 -35.32
CA ASP A 85 19.47 -10.20 -36.75
C ASP A 85 20.98 -10.36 -36.93
N ASP A 86 21.43 -11.53 -37.37
CA ASP A 86 22.77 -11.72 -37.92
C ASP A 86 22.73 -12.93 -38.86
N GLY A 87 22.20 -12.68 -40.05
CA GLY A 87 22.42 -13.52 -41.21
C GLY A 87 23.11 -12.71 -42.31
N ASP A 88 24.44 -12.80 -42.41
CA ASP A 88 25.24 -12.55 -43.62
C ASP A 88 26.64 -13.14 -43.37
N GLY A 89 27.14 -14.13 -44.11
CA GLY A 89 27.60 -14.00 -45.48
C GLY A 89 29.14 -14.03 -45.50
N GLY A 90 29.76 -15.16 -45.87
CA GLY A 90 31.23 -15.24 -45.87
C GLY A 90 31.81 -16.53 -46.44
N ALA A 91 31.75 -16.68 -47.76
CA ALA A 91 32.52 -17.67 -48.50
C ALA A 91 34.03 -17.51 -48.29
N ARG A 92 34.73 -18.60 -47.99
CA ARG A 92 36.18 -18.76 -48.25
C ARG A 92 36.45 -20.16 -48.78
N THR A 93 36.42 -20.27 -50.10
CA THR A 93 37.20 -21.27 -50.85
C THR A 93 38.68 -20.99 -50.64
N ASP A 94 39.45 -21.98 -50.19
CA ASP A 94 40.88 -22.10 -50.46
C ASP A 94 41.29 -23.58 -50.25
N ILE A 95 41.41 -24.33 -51.35
CA ILE A 95 42.66 -24.91 -51.88
C ILE A 95 43.16 -26.14 -51.09
N GLY A 96 43.16 -27.29 -51.78
CA GLY A 96 43.52 -28.61 -51.24
C GLY A 96 45.01 -28.87 -51.09
N ARG A 97 45.31 -30.18 -50.94
CA ARG A 97 46.61 -30.90 -50.85
C ARG A 97 46.68 -31.66 -49.50
N ASP A 98 46.92 -32.97 -49.38
CA ASP A 98 47.66 -33.96 -50.17
C ASP A 98 47.19 -35.38 -49.76
N GLU A 99 47.48 -36.36 -50.61
CA GLU A 99 47.18 -37.78 -50.47
C GLU A 99 47.97 -38.47 -49.32
N VAL A 100 47.37 -39.50 -48.70
CA VAL A 100 48.00 -40.78 -48.30
C VAL A 100 46.93 -41.82 -48.03
#